data_AF-A0A3B4FKA3-F1
#
_entry.id   AF-A0A3B4FKA3-F1
#
_cell.length_a   1.000
_cell.length_b   1.000
_cell.length_c   1.000
_cell.angle_alpha   90.00
_cell.angle_beta   90.00
_cell.angle_gamma   90.00
#
_symmetry.space_group_name_H-M   'P 1'
#
loop_
_entity.id
_entity.type
_entity.pdbx_description
1 polymer ?
#
loop_
_entity_poly.entity_id
_entity_poly.type
_entity_poly.pdbx_seq_one_letter_code
_entity_poly.pdbx_strand_id
1 'polypeptide(L)'
;MAACWLLRSLSSNFSTVLPLLARSASLSPLQLASKPYFGRTLASSSRLSAALKFTDKHEWIRVEDGIGTVGISNFAQEALGDVVYCGLPEVGTQLAQQDEFGALESVKAASELYSPLTGEVVEINTLLADNPGLVNKSCYKDGWLMKMSISKPAELDSLMDEAAYERYIHSIED
;
A
#
# COMPACT_ATOMS: atom_id res chain seq x y z
N MET A 1 30.03 7.66 49.09
CA MET A 1 29.79 8.29 50.40
C MET A 1 29.04 9.59 50.17
N ALA A 2 27.90 9.73 50.87
CA ALA A 2 27.10 10.93 51.15
C ALA A 2 26.40 11.68 49.99
N ALA A 3 25.20 12.27 50.14
CA ALA A 3 24.08 12.09 51.07
C ALA A 3 22.92 13.01 50.62
N CYS A 4 21.69 12.55 50.86
CA CYS A 4 20.51 13.27 51.38
C CYS A 4 19.94 14.56 50.74
N TRP A 5 18.81 14.38 50.03
CA TRP A 5 17.43 14.81 50.37
C TRP A 5 17.15 15.97 51.36
N LEU A 6 16.26 16.87 50.89
CA LEU A 6 15.17 17.65 51.53
C LEU A 6 15.49 18.81 52.49
N LEU A 7 14.84 19.97 52.23
CA LEU A 7 13.77 20.49 53.11
C LEU A 7 13.05 21.72 52.53
N ARG A 8 11.72 21.72 52.70
CA ARG A 8 10.77 22.82 52.51
C ARG A 8 10.98 23.92 53.55
N SER A 9 10.55 25.15 53.26
CA SER A 9 10.11 26.09 54.30
C SER A 9 8.98 26.99 53.81
N LEU A 10 7.99 27.17 54.69
CA LEU A 10 6.75 27.95 54.57
C LEU A 10 6.95 29.41 55.03
N SER A 11 6.08 30.31 54.57
CA SER A 11 5.15 31.16 55.37
C SER A 11 4.86 32.48 54.62
N SER A 12 3.61 32.81 54.28
CA SER A 12 2.51 33.42 55.07
C SER A 12 2.73 34.90 55.42
N ASN A 13 1.85 35.79 54.92
CA ASN A 13 1.14 36.85 55.67
C ASN A 13 0.31 37.72 54.68
N PHE A 14 -1.02 37.66 54.75
CA PHE A 14 -1.93 38.58 55.49
C PHE A 14 -2.01 40.01 54.91
N SER A 15 -3.18 40.38 54.37
CA SER A 15 -3.96 41.53 54.85
C SER A 15 -5.29 41.68 54.11
N THR A 16 -6.32 41.94 54.92
CA THR A 16 -7.72 42.23 54.61
C THR A 16 -7.91 43.69 54.16
N VAL A 17 -8.98 44.00 53.41
CA VAL A 17 -9.96 45.10 53.65
C VAL A 17 -10.79 45.42 52.37
N LEU A 18 -12.13 45.42 52.55
CA LEU A 18 -13.25 45.82 51.66
C LEU A 18 -13.40 47.36 51.56
N PRO A 19 -14.46 47.96 50.97
CA PRO A 19 -15.08 47.86 49.64
C PRO A 19 -15.28 49.27 49.00
N LEU A 20 -15.88 49.38 47.80
CA LEU A 20 -16.95 50.35 47.41
C LEU A 20 -17.00 50.61 45.89
N LEU A 21 -18.18 50.34 45.34
CA LEU A 21 -18.91 51.01 44.25
C LEU A 21 -18.09 51.76 43.17
N ALA A 22 -18.09 51.21 41.95
CA ALA A 22 -18.32 52.04 40.77
C ALA A 22 -18.85 51.21 39.59
N ARG A 23 -20.08 51.56 39.24
CA ARG A 23 -20.87 51.22 38.06
C ARG A 23 -20.10 51.57 36.79
N SER A 24 -19.97 50.65 35.84
CA SER A 24 -19.69 50.95 34.43
C SER A 24 -20.14 49.78 33.55
N ALA A 25 -21.25 49.99 32.86
CA ALA A 25 -21.64 49.17 31.74
C ALA A 25 -20.67 49.46 30.59
N SER A 26 -19.92 48.45 30.16
CA SER A 26 -19.18 48.50 28.90
C SER A 26 -19.76 47.44 27.98
N LEU A 27 -20.38 47.93 26.92
CA LEU A 27 -21.05 47.16 25.88
C LEU A 27 -20.00 46.44 25.03
N SER A 28 -20.11 45.13 24.96
CA SER A 28 -19.31 44.27 24.08
C SER A 28 -19.49 44.68 22.61
N PRO A 29 -18.43 44.99 21.86
CA PRO A 29 -18.50 44.96 20.41
C PRO A 29 -18.47 43.49 19.96
N LEU A 30 -19.61 43.08 19.39
CA LEU A 30 -19.87 41.94 18.53
C LEU A 30 -18.61 41.16 18.09
N GLN A 31 -18.38 39.99 18.68
CA GLN A 31 -17.51 38.98 18.09
C GLN A 31 -18.19 38.47 16.81
N LEU A 32 -17.69 38.94 15.67
CA LEU A 32 -18.04 38.37 14.37
C LEU A 32 -17.45 36.96 14.31
N ALA A 33 -18.25 35.98 14.72
CA ALA A 33 -17.92 34.57 14.57
C ALA A 33 -17.81 34.26 13.08
N SER A 34 -16.59 34.31 12.54
CA SER A 34 -16.26 33.71 11.25
C SER A 34 -16.45 32.21 11.41
N LYS A 35 -17.62 31.70 11.02
CA LYS A 35 -17.86 30.28 10.86
C LYS A 35 -16.68 29.72 10.07
N PRO A 36 -15.86 28.80 10.61
CA PRO A 36 -14.96 28.08 9.76
C PRO A 36 -15.88 27.32 8.79
N TYR A 37 -15.85 27.73 7.53
CA TYR A 37 -16.36 26.92 6.45
C TYR A 37 -15.55 25.64 6.55
N PHE A 38 -16.19 24.62 7.12
CA PHE A 38 -15.68 23.26 7.17
C PHE A 38 -15.60 22.83 5.70
N GLY A 39 -14.45 23.10 5.09
CA GLY A 39 -14.12 22.65 3.76
C GLY A 39 -14.28 21.14 3.79
N ARG A 40 -15.30 20.64 3.10
CA ARG A 40 -15.46 19.21 2.88
C ARG A 40 -14.22 18.76 2.15
N THR A 41 -13.26 18.16 2.86
CA THR A 41 -12.24 17.32 2.25
C THR A 41 -12.98 16.18 1.58
N LEU A 42 -13.09 16.23 0.25
CA LEU A 42 -13.45 15.08 -0.56
C LEU A 42 -12.30 14.08 -0.40
N ALA A 43 -12.45 13.15 0.54
CA ALA A 43 -11.66 11.94 0.51
C ALA A 43 -12.13 11.15 -0.72
N SER A 44 -11.36 11.26 -1.81
CA SER A 44 -11.51 10.36 -2.96
C SER A 44 -11.06 8.99 -2.49
N SER A 45 -11.99 8.17 -2.00
CA SER A 45 -11.74 6.74 -1.86
C SER A 45 -11.66 6.18 -3.27
N SER A 46 -10.44 6.08 -3.82
CA SER A 46 -10.19 5.30 -5.02
C SER A 46 -10.63 3.88 -4.71
N ARG A 47 -11.81 3.49 -5.21
CA ARG A 47 -12.19 2.08 -5.25
C ARG A 47 -11.19 1.46 -6.21
N LEU A 48 -10.18 0.80 -5.65
CA LEU A 48 -9.17 0.13 -6.45
C LEU A 48 -9.88 -0.86 -7.39
N SER A 49 -9.50 -0.85 -8.66
CA SER A 49 -10.21 -1.56 -9.71
C SER A 49 -10.02 -3.07 -9.60
N ALA A 50 -11.12 -3.82 -9.63
CA ALA A 50 -11.12 -5.28 -9.71
C ALA A 50 -10.69 -5.81 -11.09
N ALA A 51 -10.44 -4.94 -12.07
CA ALA A 51 -9.93 -5.33 -13.38
C ALA A 51 -8.43 -5.66 -13.30
N LEU A 52 -7.97 -6.56 -14.18
CA LEU A 52 -6.55 -6.86 -14.33
C LEU A 52 -5.80 -5.64 -14.89
N LYS A 53 -4.62 -5.42 -14.32
CA LYS A 53 -3.62 -4.47 -14.80
C LYS A 53 -2.33 -5.23 -15.09
N PHE A 54 -1.57 -4.78 -16.08
CA PHE A 54 -0.41 -5.48 -16.60
C PHE A 54 0.83 -4.57 -16.64
N THR A 55 1.99 -5.18 -16.40
CA THR A 55 3.31 -4.57 -16.61
C THR A 55 3.84 -4.88 -18.01
N ASP A 56 4.87 -4.16 -18.43
CA ASP A 56 5.66 -4.44 -19.63
C ASP A 56 6.51 -5.72 -19.52
N LYS A 57 6.74 -6.18 -18.29
CA LYS A 57 7.41 -7.44 -17.92
C LYS A 57 6.46 -8.64 -17.81
N HIS A 58 5.21 -8.47 -18.23
CA HIS A 58 4.20 -9.53 -18.35
C HIS A 58 3.67 -10.09 -17.02
N GLU A 59 3.86 -9.38 -15.90
CA GLU A 59 3.12 -9.60 -14.66
C GLU A 59 1.74 -8.93 -14.72
N TRP A 60 0.78 -9.52 -14.01
CA TRP A 60 -0.52 -8.94 -13.79
C TRP A 60 -0.76 -8.66 -12.30
N ILE A 61 -1.58 -7.65 -12.03
CA ILE A 61 -2.11 -7.36 -10.70
C ILE A 61 -3.63 -7.15 -10.78
N ARG A 62 -4.36 -7.75 -9.84
CA ARG A 62 -5.79 -7.49 -9.60
C ARG A 62 -5.96 -6.95 -8.19
N VAL A 63 -6.63 -5.80 -8.05
CA VAL A 63 -6.74 -5.13 -6.75
C VAL A 63 -8.16 -5.19 -6.23
N GLU A 64 -8.32 -5.80 -5.07
CA GLU A 64 -9.60 -5.96 -4.37
C GLU A 64 -9.40 -5.54 -2.91
N ASP A 65 -10.23 -4.61 -2.42
CA ASP A 65 -10.21 -4.13 -1.03
C ASP A 65 -8.82 -3.69 -0.49
N GLY A 66 -7.98 -3.13 -1.36
CA GLY A 66 -6.63 -2.66 -0.99
C GLY A 66 -5.53 -3.71 -1.08
N ILE A 67 -5.88 -4.95 -1.45
CA ILE A 67 -4.94 -6.05 -1.64
C ILE A 67 -4.77 -6.32 -3.14
N GLY A 68 -3.52 -6.24 -3.61
CA GLY A 68 -3.13 -6.62 -4.95
C GLY A 68 -2.74 -8.09 -5.01
N THR A 69 -3.46 -8.90 -5.78
CA THR A 69 -3.03 -10.25 -6.14
C THR A 69 -2.18 -10.17 -7.39
N VAL A 70 -0.99 -10.77 -7.36
CA VAL A 70 0.03 -10.70 -8.43
C VAL A 70 0.29 -12.07 -9.04
N GLY A 71 0.49 -12.13 -10.35
CA GLY A 71 0.93 -13.32 -11.07
C GLY A 71 1.55 -13.00 -12.43
N ILE A 72 1.84 -14.01 -13.25
CA ILE A 72 2.30 -13.81 -14.63
C ILE A 72 1.20 -14.08 -15.65
N SER A 73 1.26 -13.41 -16.79
CA SER A 73 0.27 -13.55 -17.87
C SER A 73 0.36 -14.89 -18.60
N ASN A 74 -0.67 -15.21 -19.40
CA ASN A 74 -0.65 -16.38 -20.28
C ASN A 74 0.53 -16.34 -21.27
N PHE A 75 0.80 -15.16 -21.84
CA PHE A 75 1.93 -14.97 -22.74
C PHE A 75 3.26 -15.34 -22.08
N ALA A 76 3.48 -14.87 -20.84
CA ALA A 76 4.70 -15.17 -20.10
C ALA A 76 4.87 -16.65 -19.79
N GLN A 77 3.81 -17.34 -19.35
CA GLN A 77 3.93 -18.76 -19.01
C GLN A 77 4.16 -19.63 -20.26
N GLU A 78 3.59 -19.26 -21.41
CA GLU A 78 3.85 -19.96 -22.68
C GLU A 78 5.31 -19.79 -23.12
N ALA A 79 5.85 -18.57 -22.99
CA ALA A 79 7.25 -18.27 -23.31
C ALA A 79 8.22 -19.00 -22.38
N LEU A 80 7.91 -19.09 -21.08
CA LEU A 80 8.71 -19.87 -20.12
C LEU A 80 8.65 -21.37 -20.40
N GLY A 81 7.48 -21.89 -20.78
CA GLY A 81 7.20 -23.32 -20.83
C GLY A 81 6.93 -23.91 -19.45
N ASP A 82 7.08 -25.24 -19.31
CA ASP A 82 6.68 -25.98 -18.11
C ASP A 82 7.48 -25.53 -16.87
N VAL A 83 6.81 -24.83 -15.96
CA VAL A 83 7.40 -24.29 -14.74
C VAL A 83 7.66 -25.44 -13.76
N VAL A 84 8.88 -25.51 -13.25
CA VAL A 84 9.35 -26.55 -12.32
C VAL A 84 9.74 -26.00 -10.96
N TYR A 85 9.94 -24.69 -10.84
CA TYR A 85 10.27 -24.04 -9.57
C TYR A 85 9.73 -22.61 -9.52
N CYS A 86 9.27 -22.21 -8.33
CA CYS A 86 8.78 -20.87 -8.02
C CYS A 86 9.53 -20.32 -6.79
N GLY A 87 10.46 -19.40 -7.00
CA GLY A 87 11.09 -18.62 -5.94
C GLY A 87 10.20 -17.43 -5.59
N LEU A 88 9.55 -17.48 -4.42
CA LEU A 88 8.62 -16.46 -3.92
C LEU A 88 9.23 -15.71 -2.72
N PRO A 89 8.81 -14.47 -2.43
CA PRO A 89 9.35 -13.67 -1.34
C PRO A 89 8.80 -14.14 0.01
N GLU A 90 9.37 -13.64 1.10
CA GLU A 90 8.80 -13.87 2.43
C GLU A 90 7.62 -12.93 2.70
N VAL A 91 6.61 -13.40 3.42
CA VAL A 91 5.53 -12.55 3.94
C VAL A 91 6.13 -11.51 4.90
N GLY A 92 5.73 -10.25 4.75
CA GLY A 92 6.29 -9.08 5.45
C GLY A 92 7.42 -8.37 4.69
N THR A 93 7.81 -8.87 3.51
CA THR A 93 8.81 -8.19 2.66
C THR A 93 8.25 -6.88 2.13
N GLN A 94 9.01 -5.79 2.29
CA GLN A 94 8.71 -4.48 1.70
C GLN A 94 9.27 -4.42 0.28
N LEU A 95 8.43 -4.09 -0.69
CA LEU A 95 8.81 -3.98 -2.11
C LEU A 95 8.46 -2.58 -2.62
N ALA A 96 9.39 -1.96 -3.34
CA ALA A 96 9.09 -0.85 -4.23
C ALA A 96 8.61 -1.35 -5.60
N GLN A 97 7.93 -0.48 -6.35
CA GLN A 97 7.62 -0.77 -7.74
C GLN A 97 8.93 -1.06 -8.52
N GLN A 98 8.91 -2.11 -9.35
CA GLN A 98 10.07 -2.64 -10.08
C GLN A 98 11.17 -3.29 -9.21
N ASP A 99 10.96 -3.50 -7.91
CA ASP A 99 11.87 -4.36 -7.14
C ASP A 99 11.70 -5.82 -7.56
N GLU A 100 12.80 -6.53 -7.70
CA GLU A 100 12.79 -7.99 -7.86
C GLU A 100 12.29 -8.65 -6.57
N PHE A 101 11.32 -9.55 -6.69
CA PHE A 101 10.76 -10.26 -5.53
C PHE A 101 10.94 -11.78 -5.59
N GLY A 102 11.39 -12.31 -6.73
CA GLY A 102 11.45 -13.75 -6.94
C GLY A 102 11.82 -14.13 -8.37
N ALA A 103 11.72 -15.43 -8.66
CA ALA A 103 11.99 -15.97 -9.98
C ALA A 103 11.13 -17.21 -10.28
N LEU A 104 10.83 -17.43 -11.55
CA LEU A 104 10.26 -18.68 -12.06
C LEU A 104 11.29 -19.41 -12.90
N GLU A 105 11.44 -20.71 -12.69
CA GLU A 105 12.32 -21.55 -13.50
C GLU A 105 11.49 -22.65 -14.18
N SER A 106 11.82 -22.88 -15.44
CA SER A 106 11.30 -23.95 -16.28
C SER A 106 12.45 -24.84 -16.75
N VAL A 107 12.13 -25.91 -17.48
CA VAL A 107 13.14 -26.74 -18.16
C VAL A 107 13.80 -26.03 -19.36
N LYS A 108 13.33 -24.84 -19.73
CA LYS A 108 13.79 -24.08 -20.91
C LYS A 108 14.44 -22.75 -20.57
N ALA A 109 13.98 -22.08 -19.51
CA ALA A 109 14.35 -20.72 -19.17
C ALA A 109 14.18 -20.45 -17.67
N ALA A 110 14.75 -19.34 -17.22
CA ALA A 110 14.46 -18.73 -15.93
C ALA A 110 14.11 -17.26 -16.15
N SER A 111 13.13 -16.75 -15.41
CA SER A 111 12.76 -15.34 -15.42
C SER A 111 12.66 -14.82 -14.00
N GLU A 112 13.31 -13.68 -13.77
CA GLU A 112 13.11 -12.84 -12.59
C GLU A 112 11.69 -12.26 -12.62
N LEU A 113 11.15 -11.96 -11.44
CA LEU A 113 9.82 -11.42 -11.21
C LEU A 113 9.90 -10.06 -10.52
N TYR A 114 9.14 -9.09 -11.02
CA TYR A 114 9.23 -7.71 -10.55
C TYR A 114 7.91 -7.21 -9.97
N SER A 115 8.00 -6.46 -8.87
CA SER A 115 6.80 -5.97 -8.18
C SER A 115 6.08 -4.92 -9.02
N PRO A 116 4.78 -5.09 -9.32
CA PRO A 116 4.04 -4.15 -10.14
C PRO A 116 3.77 -2.81 -9.42
N LEU A 117 3.76 -2.81 -8.08
CA LEU A 117 3.47 -1.65 -7.23
C LEU A 117 4.39 -1.63 -6.00
N THR A 118 4.41 -0.50 -5.29
CA THR A 118 5.03 -0.37 -3.97
C THR A 118 4.09 -0.87 -2.87
N GLY A 119 4.57 -1.73 -1.98
CA GLY A 119 3.76 -2.36 -0.93
C GLY A 119 4.49 -3.35 -0.02
N GLU A 120 3.71 -4.11 0.75
CA GLU A 120 4.18 -5.19 1.63
C GLU A 120 3.59 -6.52 1.17
N VAL A 121 4.38 -7.58 1.10
CA VAL A 121 3.89 -8.94 0.84
C VAL A 121 3.04 -9.42 2.03
N VAL A 122 1.76 -9.69 1.82
CA VAL A 122 0.84 -10.14 2.87
C VAL A 122 0.53 -11.64 2.81
N GLU A 123 0.68 -12.26 1.64
CA GLU A 123 0.41 -13.67 1.42
C GLU A 123 1.23 -14.20 0.24
N ILE A 124 1.61 -15.47 0.27
CA ILE A 124 2.23 -16.16 -0.86
C ILE A 124 1.47 -17.45 -1.18
N ASN A 125 1.52 -17.88 -2.43
CA ASN A 125 0.86 -19.12 -2.84
C ASN A 125 1.72 -20.33 -2.50
N THR A 126 1.53 -20.87 -1.30
CA THR A 126 2.27 -22.04 -0.80
C THR A 126 2.03 -23.32 -1.60
N LEU A 127 0.95 -23.38 -2.39
CA LEU A 127 0.66 -24.53 -3.26
C LEU A 127 1.69 -24.70 -4.39
N LEU A 128 2.38 -23.62 -4.77
CA LEU A 128 3.37 -23.65 -5.85
C LEU A 128 4.65 -24.40 -5.48
N ALA A 129 4.91 -24.63 -4.19
CA ALA A 129 6.02 -25.45 -3.74
C ALA A 129 5.86 -26.92 -4.18
N ASP A 130 4.63 -27.44 -4.13
CA ASP A 130 4.31 -28.82 -4.50
C ASP A 130 3.78 -28.93 -5.94
N ASN A 131 3.20 -27.86 -6.48
CA ASN A 131 2.55 -27.86 -7.80
C ASN A 131 2.87 -26.58 -8.61
N PRO A 132 4.14 -26.37 -9.02
CA PRO A 132 4.57 -25.20 -9.78
C PRO A 132 3.84 -25.07 -11.12
N GLY A 133 3.40 -26.19 -11.71
CA GLY A 133 2.64 -26.21 -12.96
C GLY A 133 1.25 -25.55 -12.90
N LEU A 134 0.78 -25.12 -11.72
CA LEU A 134 -0.40 -24.24 -11.62
C LEU A 134 -0.19 -22.91 -12.34
N VAL A 135 1.06 -22.41 -12.40
CA VAL A 135 1.41 -21.22 -13.17
C VAL A 135 1.05 -21.40 -14.65
N ASN A 136 1.33 -22.57 -15.22
CA ASN A 136 0.97 -22.85 -16.62
C ASN A 136 -0.53 -23.11 -16.82
N LYS A 137 -1.17 -23.84 -15.88
CA LYS A 137 -2.56 -24.30 -16.05
C LYS A 137 -3.63 -23.27 -15.69
N SER A 138 -3.30 -22.34 -14.78
CA SER A 138 -4.28 -21.50 -14.10
C SER A 138 -3.69 -20.13 -13.74
N CYS A 139 -2.89 -19.52 -14.63
CA CYS A 139 -2.11 -18.30 -14.40
C CYS A 139 -2.89 -17.12 -13.80
N TYR A 140 -4.18 -16.95 -14.16
CA TYR A 140 -5.03 -15.86 -13.66
C TYR A 140 -5.92 -16.24 -12.46
N LYS A 141 -5.88 -17.50 -12.02
CA LYS A 141 -6.69 -18.05 -10.94
C LYS A 141 -5.81 -18.70 -9.88
N ASP A 142 -5.52 -20.00 -10.00
CA ASP A 142 -4.82 -20.77 -8.95
C ASP A 142 -3.30 -20.61 -9.02
N GLY A 143 -2.77 -20.07 -10.13
CA GLY A 143 -1.36 -19.79 -10.38
C GLY A 143 -0.90 -18.39 -9.96
N TRP A 144 -1.63 -17.70 -9.08
CA TRP A 144 -1.16 -16.45 -8.49
C TRP A 144 0.11 -16.69 -7.65
N LEU A 145 0.98 -15.69 -7.53
CA LEU A 145 2.30 -15.83 -6.91
C LEU A 145 2.32 -15.27 -5.49
N MET A 146 1.90 -14.02 -5.34
CA MET A 146 1.83 -13.33 -4.05
C MET A 146 0.61 -12.40 -3.99
N LYS A 147 0.23 -12.03 -2.77
CA LYS A 147 -0.63 -10.88 -2.51
C LYS A 147 0.14 -9.84 -1.74
N MET A 148 -0.12 -8.58 -2.05
CA MET A 148 0.52 -7.45 -1.39
C MET A 148 -0.47 -6.36 -0.99
N SER A 149 -0.17 -5.64 0.09
CA SER A 149 -0.79 -4.36 0.37
C SER A 149 -0.30 -3.30 -0.62
N ILE A 150 -1.07 -2.24 -0.84
CA ILE A 150 -0.71 -1.18 -1.78
C ILE A 150 -0.44 0.11 -1.03
N SER A 151 0.83 0.51 -0.99
CA SER A 151 1.26 1.74 -0.31
C SER A 151 1.08 2.98 -1.17
N LYS A 152 1.14 2.84 -2.50
CA LYS A 152 1.02 3.95 -3.46
C LYS A 152 0.00 3.64 -4.57
N PRO A 153 -1.31 3.82 -4.31
CA PRO A 153 -2.37 3.53 -5.28
C PRO A 153 -2.22 4.17 -6.67
N ALA A 154 -1.62 5.36 -6.75
CA ALA A 154 -1.43 6.09 -8.01
C ALA A 154 -0.48 5.36 -9.00
N GLU A 155 0.36 4.45 -8.52
CA GLU A 155 1.21 3.63 -9.40
C GLU A 155 0.37 2.70 -10.30
N LEU A 156 -0.87 2.36 -9.89
CA LEU A 156 -1.79 1.53 -10.69
C LEU A 156 -2.19 2.21 -12.01
N ASP A 157 -2.23 3.54 -12.04
CA ASP A 157 -2.61 4.32 -13.22
C ASP A 157 -1.54 4.25 -14.33
N SER A 158 -0.30 3.88 -13.98
CA SER A 158 0.79 3.67 -14.92
C SER A 158 0.73 2.31 -15.63
N LEU A 159 -0.05 1.36 -15.09
CA LEU A 159 -0.13 0.00 -15.63
C LEU A 159 -1.13 -0.10 -16.78
N MET A 160 -0.83 -1.01 -17.70
CA MET A 160 -1.68 -1.29 -18.85
C MET A 160 -2.99 -1.93 -18.40
N ASP A 161 -4.10 -1.53 -19.01
CA ASP A 161 -5.29 -2.37 -19.00
C ASP A 161 -5.15 -3.54 -19.98
N GLU A 162 -6.10 -4.46 -19.94
CA GLU A 162 -6.09 -5.67 -20.79
C GLU A 162 -6.00 -5.34 -22.28
N ALA A 163 -6.79 -4.36 -22.77
CA ALA A 163 -6.76 -3.96 -24.17
C ALA A 163 -5.42 -3.33 -24.59
N ALA A 164 -4.78 -2.55 -23.71
CA ALA A 164 -3.44 -2.02 -23.95
C ALA A 164 -2.38 -3.12 -23.96
N TYR A 165 -2.50 -4.09 -23.04
CA TYR A 165 -1.60 -5.24 -22.99
C TYR A 165 -1.72 -6.13 -24.23
N GLU A 166 -2.93 -6.40 -24.73
CA GLU A 166 -3.16 -7.14 -25.97
C GLU A 166 -2.50 -6.49 -27.19
N ARG A 167 -2.51 -5.15 -27.27
CA ARG A 167 -1.80 -4.41 -28.31
C ARG A 167 -0.28 -4.49 -28.14
N TYR A 168 0.19 -4.42 -26.89
CA TYR A 168 1.61 -4.55 -26.57
C TYR A 168 2.15 -5.92 -26.99
N ILE A 169 1.48 -7.02 -26.64
CA ILE A 169 1.91 -8.37 -27.03
C ILE A 169 1.89 -8.57 -28.55
N HIS A 170 0.90 -8.04 -29.28
CA HIS A 170 0.91 -8.11 -30.74
C HIS A 170 2.10 -7.35 -31.34
N SER A 171 2.47 -6.20 -30.75
CA SER A 171 3.59 -5.39 -31.27
C SER A 171 4.98 -5.99 -31.07
N ILE A 172 5.11 -7.01 -30.22
CA ILE A 172 6.38 -7.73 -29.98
C ILE A 172 6.47 -9.07 -30.72
N GLU A 173 5.34 -9.57 -31.26
CA GLU A 173 5.29 -10.80 -32.07
C GLU A 173 5.61 -10.56 -33.55
N ASP A 174 5.43 -9.32 -34.02
CA ASP A 174 5.75 -8.85 -35.38
C ASP A 174 7.25 -8.50 -35.56
#